data_AF-A0A511XQD9-F1
#
_entry.id   AF-A0A511XQD9-F1
#
_cell.length_a   1.000
_cell.length_b   1.000
_cell.length_c   1.000
_cell.angle_alpha   90.00
_cell.angle_beta   90.00
_cell.angle_gamma   90.00
#
_symmetry.space_group_name_H-M   'P 1'
#
loop_
_entity.id
_entity.type
_entity.pdbx_description
1 polymer ?
#
loop_
_entity_poly.entity_id
_entity_poly.type
_entity_poly.pdbx_seq_one_letter_code
_entity_poly.pdbx_strand_id
1 'polypeptide(L)'
;MTAIGKDFLETEVVVGGPLSNHKGVNVPDLVLPIPALTQKDRDDLDFALNMGVDFVALSFVQRPEDVIEARTLTNGRAWIVAKLEKPQAMDNLEEILEVTDAVMVARGDLGVELPPETVPLAQKRITRLARKLGKPVIVATQMLESMITAPTPTRAEASDVATAVFDGADAVMLSAESAAGKYPREAVAIMNRIVERVEADSGWQAMMKAGRLEPEHYVADAIAGAAEHIAGTLGASAIVAYTHAGPTALRVARERPFSPILGVTPTEITARRLTLVWGVQAFVADPSRPVQNTETMVSTAIDVARQSGRTQPGDTIVITAGMPFGVSGSTNTLRVARLPEA
;
A
#
# COMPACT_ATOMS: atom_id res chain seq x y z
N MET A 1 8.32 -8.57 -37.81
CA MET A 1 7.61 -7.60 -38.66
C MET A 1 8.03 -7.85 -40.09
N THR A 2 7.07 -8.02 -40.99
CA THR A 2 7.31 -8.46 -42.37
C THR A 2 7.17 -7.33 -43.39
N ALA A 3 6.35 -6.30 -43.11
CA ALA A 3 6.31 -5.04 -43.86
C ALA A 3 5.79 -3.88 -42.99
N ILE A 4 6.14 -2.65 -43.36
CA ILE A 4 5.64 -1.41 -42.73
C ILE A 4 5.02 -0.54 -43.82
N GLY A 5 3.80 -0.08 -43.59
CA GLY A 5 3.16 0.95 -44.40
C GLY A 5 2.87 2.22 -43.61
N LYS A 6 2.22 3.18 -44.26
CA LYS A 6 1.81 4.44 -43.64
C LYS A 6 0.74 4.22 -42.56
N ASP A 7 -0.12 3.24 -42.75
CA ASP A 7 -1.33 2.95 -41.96
C ASP A 7 -1.44 1.48 -41.55
N PHE A 8 -0.37 0.68 -41.75
CA PHE A 8 -0.37 -0.73 -41.40
C PHE A 8 1.00 -1.22 -40.92
N LEU A 9 0.96 -2.29 -40.12
CA LEU A 9 2.09 -3.12 -39.78
C LEU A 9 1.74 -4.56 -40.17
N GLU A 10 2.54 -5.17 -41.04
CA GLU A 10 2.43 -6.59 -41.31
C GLU A 10 3.32 -7.37 -40.36
N THR A 11 2.73 -8.38 -39.72
CA THR A 11 3.38 -9.23 -38.74
C THR A 11 3.06 -10.69 -39.03
N GLU A 12 3.90 -11.58 -38.50
CA GLU A 12 3.70 -13.02 -38.56
C GLU A 12 3.25 -13.51 -37.19
N VAL A 13 2.23 -14.36 -37.16
CA VAL A 13 1.73 -14.97 -35.92
C VAL A 13 2.68 -16.09 -35.51
N VAL A 14 3.54 -15.81 -34.53
CA VAL A 14 4.46 -16.81 -33.97
C VAL A 14 3.72 -17.78 -33.03
N VAL A 15 2.77 -17.27 -32.24
CA VAL A 15 1.94 -18.05 -31.32
C VAL A 15 0.48 -17.67 -31.53
N GLY A 16 -0.33 -18.64 -31.96
CA GLY A 16 -1.76 -18.44 -32.22
C GLY A 16 -2.62 -18.49 -30.96
N GLY A 17 -3.78 -17.82 -31.00
CA GLY A 17 -4.76 -17.82 -29.92
C GLY A 17 -6.02 -17.01 -30.28
N PRO A 18 -7.08 -17.09 -29.48
CA PRO A 18 -8.28 -16.28 -29.69
C PRO A 18 -7.98 -14.80 -29.46
N LEU A 19 -8.36 -13.96 -30.42
CA LEU A 19 -8.32 -12.50 -30.31
C LEU A 19 -9.75 -11.96 -30.28
N SER A 20 -10.03 -11.05 -29.35
CA SER A 20 -11.34 -10.39 -29.23
C SER A 20 -11.19 -8.87 -29.38
N ASN A 21 -12.32 -8.17 -29.46
CA ASN A 21 -12.36 -6.72 -29.60
C ASN A 21 -11.63 -6.01 -28.44
N HIS A 22 -10.93 -4.92 -28.76
CA HIS A 22 -10.25 -4.03 -27.79
C HIS A 22 -9.24 -4.73 -26.87
N LYS A 23 -8.61 -5.83 -27.31
CA LYS A 23 -7.48 -6.42 -26.58
C LYS A 23 -6.26 -5.50 -26.65
N GLY A 24 -5.56 -5.39 -25.52
CA GLY A 24 -4.32 -4.63 -25.41
C GLY A 24 -3.25 -5.21 -26.33
N VAL A 25 -2.41 -4.32 -26.87
CA VAL A 25 -1.24 -4.67 -27.68
C VAL A 25 -0.03 -4.09 -26.97
N ASN A 26 0.95 -4.92 -26.67
CA ASN A 26 2.20 -4.50 -26.05
C ASN A 26 3.30 -4.48 -27.11
N VAL A 27 4.16 -3.48 -27.02
CA VAL A 27 5.34 -3.32 -27.90
C VAL A 27 6.56 -3.27 -26.98
N PRO A 28 7.17 -4.43 -26.68
CA PRO A 28 8.35 -4.51 -25.82
C PRO A 28 9.50 -3.67 -26.38
N ASP A 29 10.42 -3.26 -25.49
CA ASP A 29 11.68 -2.58 -25.81
C ASP A 29 11.58 -1.20 -26.48
N LEU A 30 10.37 -0.65 -26.63
CA LEU A 30 10.14 0.69 -27.20
C LEU A 30 9.48 1.64 -26.20
N VAL A 31 10.10 2.80 -26.01
CA VAL A 31 9.44 3.93 -25.36
C VAL A 31 8.47 4.55 -26.36
N LEU A 32 7.18 4.34 -26.13
CA LEU A 32 6.15 4.96 -26.96
C LEU A 32 6.07 6.46 -26.65
N PRO A 33 6.07 7.35 -27.65
CA PRO A 33 5.93 8.80 -27.45
C PRO A 33 4.47 9.18 -27.20
N ILE A 34 3.82 8.47 -26.29
CA ILE A 34 2.43 8.69 -25.89
C ILE A 34 2.48 9.42 -24.55
N PRO A 35 1.69 10.48 -24.34
CA PRO A 35 1.60 11.12 -23.03
C PRO A 35 1.14 10.11 -21.98
N ALA A 36 1.65 10.22 -20.75
CA ALA A 36 1.24 9.36 -19.65
C ALA A 36 -0.27 9.44 -19.36
N LEU A 37 -0.86 10.61 -19.63
CA LEU A 37 -2.30 10.86 -19.53
C LEU A 37 -2.86 11.30 -20.88
N THR A 38 -3.72 10.47 -21.46
CA THR A 38 -4.52 10.83 -22.64
C THR A 38 -5.61 11.85 -22.27
N GLN A 39 -6.28 12.43 -23.27
CA GLN A 39 -7.42 13.32 -23.00
C GLN A 39 -8.53 12.59 -22.22
N LYS A 40 -8.80 11.33 -22.57
CA LYS A 40 -9.75 10.49 -21.83
C LYS A 40 -9.35 10.34 -20.37
N ASP A 41 -8.07 10.07 -20.09
CA ASP A 41 -7.60 9.88 -18.72
C ASP A 41 -7.76 11.16 -17.89
N ARG A 42 -7.60 12.34 -18.50
CA ARG A 42 -7.86 13.62 -17.83
C ARG A 42 -9.34 13.81 -17.50
N ASP A 43 -10.22 13.48 -18.43
CA ASP A 43 -11.67 13.58 -18.22
C ASP A 43 -12.13 12.60 -17.12
N ASP A 44 -11.63 11.37 -17.14
CA ASP A 44 -11.90 10.36 -16.11
C ASP A 44 -11.31 10.76 -14.75
N LEU A 45 -10.11 11.35 -14.73
CA LEU A 45 -9.47 11.86 -13.52
C LEU A 45 -10.31 12.97 -12.89
N ASP A 46 -10.73 13.96 -13.66
CA ASP A 46 -11.57 15.05 -13.16
C ASP A 46 -12.90 14.52 -12.62
N PHE A 47 -13.53 13.58 -13.31
CA PHE A 47 -14.73 12.89 -12.83
C PHE A 47 -14.50 12.18 -11.49
N ALA A 48 -13.44 11.37 -11.39
CA ALA A 48 -13.11 10.62 -10.18
C ALA A 48 -12.76 11.53 -9.00
N LEU A 49 -12.03 12.62 -9.24
CA LEU A 49 -11.69 13.60 -8.20
C LEU A 49 -12.93 14.33 -7.69
N ASN A 50 -13.92 14.60 -8.54
CA ASN A 50 -15.20 15.17 -8.12
C ASN A 50 -16.05 14.18 -7.30
N MET A 51 -15.84 12.87 -7.47
CA MET A 51 -16.43 11.85 -6.59
C MET A 51 -15.73 11.74 -5.23
N GLY A 52 -14.57 12.36 -5.05
CA GLY A 52 -13.82 12.31 -3.79
C GLY A 52 -13.08 10.99 -3.55
N VAL A 53 -12.57 10.37 -4.62
CA VAL A 53 -11.70 9.18 -4.52
C VAL A 53 -10.43 9.49 -3.72
N ASP A 54 -9.99 8.52 -2.91
CA ASP A 54 -8.82 8.70 -2.04
C ASP A 54 -7.49 8.39 -2.75
N PHE A 55 -7.54 7.56 -3.81
CA PHE A 55 -6.38 7.09 -4.57
C PHE A 55 -6.64 7.19 -6.07
N VAL A 56 -5.59 7.55 -6.83
CA VAL A 56 -5.56 7.50 -8.30
C VAL A 56 -4.38 6.64 -8.70
N ALA A 57 -4.64 5.51 -9.35
CA ALA A 57 -3.59 4.63 -9.85
C ALA A 57 -3.23 4.99 -11.31
N LEU A 58 -1.98 5.41 -11.53
CA LEU A 58 -1.47 5.78 -12.84
C LEU A 58 -0.88 4.56 -13.54
N SER A 59 -1.41 4.22 -14.71
CA SER A 59 -0.90 3.12 -15.55
C SER A 59 0.29 3.59 -16.39
N PHE A 60 1.11 2.63 -16.81
CA PHE A 60 2.23 2.78 -17.74
C PHE A 60 3.26 3.84 -17.34
N VAL A 61 3.43 4.05 -16.04
CA VAL A 61 4.46 4.93 -15.49
C VAL A 61 5.82 4.46 -15.99
N GLN A 62 6.60 5.38 -16.57
CA GLN A 62 7.94 5.12 -17.07
C GLN A 62 8.97 6.06 -16.43
N ARG A 63 8.57 7.26 -16.02
CA ARG A 63 9.46 8.33 -15.54
C ARG A 63 8.84 9.10 -14.37
N PRO A 64 9.64 9.77 -13.52
CA PRO A 64 9.10 10.59 -12.43
C PRO A 64 8.17 11.71 -12.91
N GLU A 65 8.35 12.24 -14.11
CA GLU A 65 7.52 13.31 -14.67
C GLU A 65 6.05 12.88 -14.84
N ASP A 66 5.81 11.60 -15.16
CA ASP A 66 4.45 11.05 -15.31
C ASP A 66 3.66 11.19 -14.00
N VAL A 67 4.33 10.91 -12.87
CA VAL A 67 3.75 11.02 -11.53
C VAL A 67 3.60 12.48 -11.11
N ILE A 68 4.57 13.33 -11.42
CA ILE A 68 4.52 14.77 -11.13
C ILE A 68 3.37 15.44 -11.86
N GLU A 69 3.11 15.05 -13.12
CA GLU A 69 1.96 15.53 -13.88
C GLU A 69 0.64 15.14 -13.19
N ALA A 70 0.45 13.85 -12.86
CA ALA A 70 -0.74 13.39 -12.17
C ALA A 70 -0.92 14.05 -10.79
N ARG A 71 0.18 14.26 -10.04
CA ARG A 71 0.17 14.98 -8.76
C ARG A 71 -0.29 16.43 -8.93
N THR A 72 0.15 17.10 -9.99
CA THR A 72 -0.25 18.48 -10.30
C THR A 72 -1.75 18.57 -10.60
N LEU A 73 -2.29 17.64 -11.38
CA LEU A 73 -3.72 17.58 -11.72
C LEU A 73 -4.60 17.23 -10.52
N THR A 74 -4.16 16.29 -9.68
CA THR A 74 -4.90 15.91 -8.46
C THR A 74 -4.88 16.99 -7.39
N ASN A 75 -3.83 17.81 -7.33
CA ASN A 75 -3.66 18.90 -6.36
C ASN A 75 -3.92 18.47 -4.91
N GLY A 76 -3.38 17.30 -4.53
CA GLY A 76 -3.49 16.73 -3.18
C GLY A 76 -4.86 16.12 -2.81
N ARG A 77 -5.85 16.16 -3.72
CA ARG A 77 -7.18 15.58 -3.50
C ARG A 77 -7.16 14.04 -3.39
N ALA A 78 -6.22 13.39 -4.05
CA ALA A 78 -5.99 11.94 -3.97
C ALA A 78 -4.49 11.61 -3.82
N TRP A 79 -4.19 10.44 -3.27
CA TRP A 79 -2.85 9.85 -3.33
C TRP A 79 -2.59 9.25 -4.71
N ILE A 80 -1.39 9.44 -5.25
CA ILE A 80 -0.98 8.82 -6.50
C ILE A 80 -0.37 7.44 -6.23
N VAL A 81 -0.93 6.42 -6.88
CA VAL A 81 -0.42 5.05 -6.90
C VAL A 81 0.28 4.79 -8.24
N ALA A 82 1.61 4.70 -8.26
CA ALA A 82 2.33 4.38 -9.49
C ALA A 82 2.23 2.88 -9.80
N LYS A 83 1.65 2.51 -10.96
CA LYS A 83 1.64 1.12 -11.43
C LYS A 83 2.94 0.82 -12.15
N LEU A 84 3.73 -0.09 -11.59
CA LEU A 84 5.03 -0.49 -12.10
C LEU A 84 4.86 -1.71 -13.01
N GLU A 85 4.70 -1.41 -14.29
CA GLU A 85 4.40 -2.36 -15.37
C GLU A 85 5.31 -2.25 -16.59
N LYS A 86 6.18 -1.22 -16.62
CA LYS A 86 7.10 -0.99 -17.74
C LYS A 86 8.56 -1.21 -17.31
N PRO A 87 9.41 -1.81 -18.17
CA PRO A 87 10.84 -1.98 -17.87
C PRO A 87 11.53 -0.66 -17.51
N GLN A 88 11.17 0.43 -18.19
CA GLN A 88 11.73 1.77 -17.94
C GLN A 88 11.41 2.29 -16.52
N ALA A 89 10.28 1.86 -15.94
CA ALA A 89 9.94 2.17 -14.56
C ALA A 89 10.94 1.52 -13.57
N MET A 90 11.52 0.37 -13.96
CA MET A 90 12.53 -0.33 -13.16
C MET A 90 13.90 0.34 -13.23
N ASP A 91 14.18 1.04 -14.33
CA ASP A 91 15.40 1.84 -14.50
C ASP A 91 15.33 3.13 -13.67
N ASN A 92 14.16 3.80 -13.66
CA ASN A 92 13.92 5.04 -12.91
C ASN A 92 13.25 4.82 -11.55
N LEU A 93 13.37 3.61 -10.97
CA LEU A 93 12.53 3.18 -9.86
C LEU A 93 12.65 4.08 -8.63
N GLU A 94 13.86 4.48 -8.25
CA GLU A 94 14.09 5.32 -7.06
C GLU A 94 13.43 6.69 -7.22
N GLU A 95 13.67 7.36 -8.34
CA GLU A 95 13.13 8.68 -8.66
C GLU A 95 11.60 8.68 -8.73
N ILE A 96 11.00 7.63 -9.32
CA ILE A 96 9.54 7.45 -9.36
C ILE A 96 8.99 7.32 -7.93
N LEU A 97 9.61 6.49 -7.09
CA LEU A 97 9.13 6.24 -5.73
C LEU A 97 9.23 7.48 -4.83
N GLU A 98 10.24 8.34 -5.02
CA GLU A 98 10.39 9.58 -4.28
C GLU A 98 9.18 10.51 -4.47
N VAL A 99 8.71 10.63 -5.71
CA VAL A 99 7.59 11.53 -6.08
C VAL A 99 6.21 10.87 -5.99
N THR A 100 6.13 9.61 -5.56
CA THR A 100 4.89 8.80 -5.49
C THR A 100 4.35 8.71 -4.05
N ASP A 101 3.04 8.53 -3.85
CA ASP A 101 2.46 8.32 -2.52
C ASP A 101 2.41 6.84 -2.13
N ALA A 102 2.07 5.95 -3.07
CA ALA A 102 2.09 4.49 -2.91
C ALA A 102 2.39 3.79 -4.26
N VAL A 103 2.78 2.51 -4.25
CA VAL A 103 3.16 1.80 -5.49
C VAL A 103 2.34 0.54 -5.69
N MET A 104 2.16 0.13 -6.94
CA MET A 104 1.54 -1.14 -7.29
C MET A 104 2.47 -1.95 -8.18
N VAL A 105 2.81 -3.16 -7.75
CA VAL A 105 3.49 -4.17 -8.58
C VAL A 105 2.44 -4.80 -9.48
N ALA A 106 2.34 -4.34 -10.73
CA ALA A 106 1.34 -4.79 -11.70
C ALA A 106 1.89 -5.98 -12.51
N ARG A 107 1.85 -7.18 -11.91
CA ARG A 107 2.56 -8.37 -12.39
C ARG A 107 2.10 -8.89 -13.74
N GLY A 108 0.82 -8.74 -14.06
CA GLY A 108 0.23 -9.17 -15.33
C GLY A 108 0.87 -8.44 -16.50
N ASP A 109 0.85 -7.10 -16.46
CA ASP A 109 1.50 -6.28 -17.49
C ASP A 109 3.03 -6.40 -17.45
N LEU A 110 3.62 -6.40 -16.25
CA LEU A 110 5.06 -6.56 -16.08
C LEU A 110 5.58 -7.89 -16.63
N GLY A 111 4.80 -8.97 -16.52
CA GLY A 111 5.14 -10.30 -17.05
C GLY A 111 4.93 -10.46 -18.55
N VAL A 112 4.27 -9.50 -19.21
CA VAL A 112 4.27 -9.39 -20.68
C VAL A 112 5.51 -8.65 -21.16
N GLU A 113 5.98 -7.66 -20.40
CA GLU A 113 7.10 -6.79 -20.76
C GLU A 113 8.46 -7.32 -20.31
N LEU A 114 8.51 -8.18 -19.29
CA LEU A 114 9.73 -8.82 -18.78
C LEU A 114 9.65 -10.34 -18.91
N PRO A 115 10.80 -11.04 -19.01
CA PRO A 115 10.83 -12.49 -18.88
C PRO A 115 10.16 -12.94 -17.56
N PRO A 116 9.35 -14.01 -17.57
CA PRO A 116 8.56 -14.43 -16.41
C PRO A 116 9.41 -14.75 -15.18
N GLU A 117 10.62 -15.26 -15.37
CA GLU A 117 11.59 -15.54 -14.32
C GLU A 117 12.15 -14.26 -13.64
N THR A 118 12.01 -13.10 -14.29
CA THR A 118 12.48 -11.81 -13.77
C THR A 118 11.43 -11.12 -12.88
N VAL A 119 10.14 -11.38 -13.11
CA VAL A 119 9.03 -10.73 -12.41
C VAL A 119 9.12 -10.90 -10.87
N PRO A 120 9.41 -12.10 -10.32
CA PRO A 120 9.56 -12.25 -8.87
C PRO A 120 10.70 -11.39 -8.28
N LEU A 121 11.80 -11.20 -9.03
CA LEU A 121 12.92 -10.36 -8.59
C LEU A 121 12.53 -8.87 -8.63
N ALA A 122 11.79 -8.44 -9.66
CA ALA A 122 11.27 -7.08 -9.77
C ALA A 122 10.31 -6.77 -8.61
N GLN A 123 9.37 -7.65 -8.29
CA GLN A 123 8.47 -7.50 -7.14
C GLN A 123 9.26 -7.28 -5.85
N LYS A 124 10.27 -8.11 -5.57
CA LYS A 124 11.09 -7.99 -4.35
C LYS A 124 11.84 -6.67 -4.31
N ARG A 125 12.41 -6.23 -5.44
CA ARG A 125 13.12 -4.95 -5.55
C ARG A 125 12.18 -3.78 -5.25
N ILE A 126 11.01 -3.74 -5.89
CA ILE A 126 9.99 -2.72 -5.68
C ILE A 126 9.54 -2.67 -4.23
N THR A 127 9.12 -3.83 -3.68
CA THR A 127 8.57 -3.93 -2.33
C THR A 127 9.58 -3.46 -1.29
N ARG A 128 10.84 -3.91 -1.41
CA ARG A 128 11.92 -3.50 -0.49
C ARG A 128 12.17 -2.00 -0.53
N LEU A 129 12.24 -1.41 -1.72
CA LEU A 129 12.52 0.01 -1.87
C LEU A 129 11.33 0.88 -1.43
N ALA A 130 10.10 0.49 -1.75
CA ALA A 130 8.90 1.16 -1.28
C ALA A 130 8.84 1.18 0.26
N ARG A 131 9.11 0.03 0.90
CA ARG A 131 9.22 -0.06 2.36
C ARG A 131 10.33 0.84 2.91
N LYS A 132 11.50 0.87 2.28
CA LYS A 132 12.62 1.76 2.69
C LYS A 132 12.18 3.22 2.74
N LEU A 133 11.46 3.65 1.70
CA LEU A 133 10.95 5.01 1.57
C LEU A 133 9.64 5.25 2.34
N GLY A 134 9.14 4.25 3.09
CA GLY A 134 7.88 4.35 3.85
C GLY A 134 6.64 4.52 2.96
N LYS A 135 6.69 4.04 1.71
CA LYS A 135 5.58 4.09 0.75
C LYS A 135 4.80 2.77 0.80
N PRO A 136 3.46 2.80 0.92
CA PRO A 136 2.65 1.58 0.83
C PRO A 136 2.84 0.88 -0.52
N VAL A 137 2.92 -0.44 -0.51
CA VAL A 137 3.07 -1.25 -1.73
C VAL A 137 1.96 -2.28 -1.86
N ILE A 138 1.31 -2.26 -3.03
CA ILE A 138 0.27 -3.20 -3.45
C ILE A 138 0.91 -4.25 -4.37
N VAL A 139 0.71 -5.53 -4.08
CA VAL A 139 1.01 -6.61 -5.04
C VAL A 139 -0.28 -7.02 -5.75
N ALA A 140 -0.29 -6.89 -7.08
CA ALA A 140 -1.50 -6.97 -7.87
C ALA A 140 -1.42 -8.02 -8.99
N THR A 141 -2.62 -8.42 -9.46
CA THR A 141 -2.91 -9.33 -10.59
C THR A 141 -2.45 -10.77 -10.38
N GLN A 142 -3.16 -11.76 -10.94
CA GLN A 142 -2.81 -13.19 -10.87
C GLN A 142 -2.55 -13.73 -9.46
N MET A 143 -3.17 -13.13 -8.43
CA MET A 143 -3.02 -13.59 -7.05
C MET A 143 -3.84 -14.86 -6.81
N LEU A 144 -5.09 -14.89 -7.29
CA LEU A 144 -6.01 -16.03 -7.18
C LEU A 144 -6.79 -16.23 -8.49
N GLU A 145 -6.15 -16.05 -9.64
CA GLU A 145 -6.76 -16.02 -10.98
C GLU A 145 -7.75 -17.18 -11.25
N SER A 146 -7.38 -18.40 -10.85
CA SER A 146 -8.23 -19.59 -11.02
C SER A 146 -9.60 -19.44 -10.35
N MET A 147 -9.69 -18.62 -9.30
CA MET A 147 -10.92 -18.36 -8.58
C MET A 147 -11.95 -17.51 -9.32
N ILE A 148 -11.60 -16.96 -10.49
CA ILE A 148 -12.59 -16.42 -11.43
C ILE A 148 -13.60 -17.50 -11.80
N THR A 149 -13.16 -18.76 -11.92
CA THR A 149 -14.01 -19.88 -12.37
C THR A 149 -14.09 -21.05 -11.39
N ALA A 150 -13.22 -21.11 -10.37
CA ALA A 150 -13.17 -22.17 -9.37
C ALA A 150 -13.46 -21.64 -7.95
N PRO A 151 -14.09 -22.42 -7.06
CA PRO A 151 -14.39 -21.98 -5.69
C PRO A 151 -13.17 -21.99 -4.75
N THR A 152 -12.04 -22.55 -5.18
CA THR A 152 -10.82 -22.66 -4.37
C THR A 152 -9.59 -22.39 -5.24
N PRO A 153 -8.55 -21.75 -4.69
CA PRO A 153 -7.34 -21.48 -5.44
C PRO A 153 -6.47 -22.74 -5.57
N THR A 154 -5.53 -22.68 -6.49
CA THR A 154 -4.44 -23.66 -6.57
C THR A 154 -3.45 -23.48 -5.42
N ARG A 155 -2.61 -24.50 -5.19
CA ARG A 155 -1.51 -24.40 -4.21
C ARG A 155 -0.46 -23.36 -4.62
N ALA A 156 -0.25 -23.17 -5.93
CA ALA A 156 0.68 -22.18 -6.44
C ALA A 156 0.21 -20.74 -6.12
N GLU A 157 -1.08 -20.45 -6.36
CA GLU A 157 -1.68 -19.15 -6.02
C GLU A 157 -1.66 -18.87 -4.52
N ALA A 158 -2.00 -19.87 -3.69
CA ALA A 158 -1.90 -19.71 -2.23
C ALA A 158 -0.45 -19.41 -1.78
N SER A 159 0.54 -20.07 -2.39
CA SER A 159 1.96 -19.81 -2.15
C SER A 159 2.40 -18.44 -2.63
N ASP A 160 1.81 -17.94 -3.73
CA ASP A 160 2.13 -16.64 -4.31
C ASP A 160 1.60 -15.49 -3.45
N VAL A 161 0.34 -15.57 -2.98
CA VAL A 161 -0.21 -14.64 -1.98
C VAL A 161 0.67 -14.63 -0.72
N ALA A 162 1.03 -15.81 -0.21
CA ALA A 162 1.91 -15.90 0.96
C ALA A 162 3.28 -15.24 0.71
N THR A 163 3.85 -15.44 -0.47
CA THR A 163 5.14 -14.84 -0.84
C THR A 163 5.08 -13.31 -0.86
N ALA A 164 4.00 -12.72 -1.37
CA ALA A 164 3.80 -11.27 -1.32
C ALA A 164 3.78 -10.73 0.13
N VAL A 165 3.15 -11.46 1.05
CA VAL A 165 3.14 -11.12 2.49
C VAL A 165 4.53 -11.26 3.11
N PHE A 166 5.30 -12.30 2.76
CA PHE A 166 6.69 -12.46 3.20
C PHE A 166 7.64 -11.39 2.64
N ASP A 167 7.36 -10.88 1.45
CA ASP A 167 8.10 -9.74 0.88
C ASP A 167 7.79 -8.42 1.61
N GLY A 168 6.71 -8.41 2.39
CA GLY A 168 6.28 -7.29 3.20
C GLY A 168 5.34 -6.34 2.46
N ALA A 169 4.54 -6.85 1.52
CA ALA A 169 3.48 -6.06 0.87
C ALA A 169 2.56 -5.41 1.93
N ASP A 170 2.14 -4.16 1.68
CA ASP A 170 1.14 -3.51 2.54
C ASP A 170 -0.27 -3.96 2.19
N ALA A 171 -0.51 -4.26 0.91
CA ALA A 171 -1.76 -4.82 0.43
C ALA A 171 -1.57 -5.84 -0.69
N VAL A 172 -2.52 -6.76 -0.79
CA VAL A 172 -2.67 -7.71 -1.89
C VAL A 172 -3.98 -7.41 -2.62
N MET A 173 -3.98 -7.51 -3.95
CA MET A 173 -5.13 -7.07 -4.76
C MET A 173 -5.74 -8.20 -5.59
N LEU A 174 -7.06 -8.33 -5.50
CA LEU A 174 -7.88 -9.09 -6.43
C LEU A 174 -8.32 -8.20 -7.59
N SER A 175 -8.27 -8.72 -8.82
CA SER A 175 -8.65 -8.04 -10.04
C SER A 175 -9.95 -8.63 -10.59
N ALA A 176 -9.87 -9.53 -11.57
CA ALA A 176 -11.05 -10.16 -12.16
C ALA A 176 -11.77 -11.09 -11.18
N GLU A 177 -11.06 -11.64 -10.18
CA GLU A 177 -11.61 -12.54 -9.17
C GLU A 177 -12.80 -11.93 -8.43
N SER A 178 -12.71 -10.64 -8.07
CA SER A 178 -13.78 -9.90 -7.38
C SER A 178 -14.67 -9.10 -8.34
N ALA A 179 -14.11 -8.58 -9.43
CA ALA A 179 -14.84 -7.71 -10.35
C ALA A 179 -15.83 -8.46 -11.26
N ALA A 180 -15.46 -9.66 -11.74
CA ALA A 180 -16.25 -10.43 -12.70
C ALA A 180 -16.24 -11.95 -12.45
N GLY A 181 -15.60 -12.41 -11.37
CA GLY A 181 -15.47 -13.81 -11.03
C GLY A 181 -16.78 -14.44 -10.51
N LYS A 182 -16.84 -15.77 -10.56
CA LYS A 182 -17.97 -16.56 -10.05
C LYS A 182 -17.97 -16.70 -8.52
N TYR A 183 -16.83 -16.46 -7.87
CA TYR A 183 -16.63 -16.68 -6.43
C TYR A 183 -15.94 -15.48 -5.73
N PRO A 184 -16.48 -14.24 -5.87
CA PRO A 184 -15.81 -13.03 -5.41
C PRO A 184 -15.68 -12.98 -3.88
N ARG A 185 -16.70 -13.46 -3.15
CA ARG A 185 -16.68 -13.51 -1.67
C ARG A 185 -15.66 -14.52 -1.17
N GLU A 186 -15.61 -15.70 -1.79
CA GLU A 186 -14.69 -16.77 -1.44
C GLU A 186 -13.25 -16.36 -1.71
N ALA A 187 -12.99 -15.66 -2.82
CA ALA A 187 -11.68 -15.12 -3.17
C ALA A 187 -11.15 -14.15 -2.09
N VAL A 188 -11.98 -13.19 -1.66
CA VAL A 188 -11.63 -12.28 -0.55
C VAL A 188 -11.40 -13.06 0.74
N ALA A 189 -12.28 -14.02 1.07
CA ALA A 189 -12.20 -14.77 2.31
C ALA A 189 -10.96 -15.66 2.40
N ILE A 190 -10.55 -16.33 1.31
CA ILE A 190 -9.32 -17.15 1.31
C ILE A 190 -8.07 -16.27 1.29
N MET A 191 -8.08 -15.14 0.57
CA MET A 191 -6.98 -14.18 0.59
C MET A 191 -6.71 -13.70 2.02
N ASN A 192 -7.76 -13.30 2.75
CA ASN A 192 -7.65 -12.93 4.17
C ASN A 192 -7.08 -14.06 5.03
N ARG A 193 -7.59 -15.29 4.89
CA ARG A 193 -7.09 -16.46 5.66
C ARG A 193 -5.62 -16.76 5.38
N ILE A 194 -5.15 -16.58 4.14
CA ILE A 194 -3.73 -16.78 3.79
C ILE A 194 -2.88 -15.72 4.50
N VAL A 195 -3.27 -14.44 4.40
CA VAL A 195 -2.56 -13.31 5.03
C VAL A 195 -2.47 -13.53 6.54
N GLU A 196 -3.60 -13.75 7.22
CA GLU A 196 -3.64 -13.99 8.68
C GLU A 196 -2.77 -15.19 9.10
N ARG A 197 -2.79 -16.27 8.31
CA ARG A 197 -2.02 -17.48 8.64
C ARG A 197 -0.51 -17.25 8.55
N VAL A 198 -0.07 -16.44 7.58
CA VAL A 198 1.34 -16.08 7.38
C VAL A 198 1.80 -15.11 8.46
N GLU A 199 1.04 -14.06 8.76
CA GLU A 199 1.41 -13.06 9.78
C GLU A 199 1.47 -13.66 11.20
N ALA A 200 0.68 -14.71 11.46
CA ALA A 200 0.74 -15.48 12.70
C ALA A 200 1.96 -16.44 12.79
N ASP A 201 2.70 -16.65 11.71
CA ASP A 201 3.86 -17.55 11.69
C ASP A 201 5.11 -16.89 12.28
N SER A 202 5.80 -17.59 13.19
CA SER A 202 7.02 -17.08 13.82
C SER A 202 8.17 -16.86 12.82
N GLY A 203 8.20 -17.60 11.72
CA GLY A 203 9.16 -17.41 10.64
C GLY A 203 8.97 -16.08 9.92
N TRP A 204 7.72 -15.70 9.65
CA TRP A 204 7.40 -14.38 9.10
C TRP A 204 7.83 -13.25 10.06
N GLN A 205 7.52 -13.39 11.35
CA GLN A 205 7.90 -12.42 12.37
C GLN A 205 9.42 -12.24 12.46
N ALA A 206 10.17 -13.34 12.45
CA ALA A 206 11.62 -13.32 12.46
C ALA A 206 12.19 -12.65 11.21
N MET A 207 11.64 -12.94 10.03
CA MET A 207 12.04 -12.31 8.77
C MET A 207 11.77 -10.81 8.75
N MET A 208 10.59 -10.36 9.20
CA MET A 208 10.27 -8.93 9.28
C MET A 208 11.19 -8.18 10.25
N LYS A 209 11.51 -8.81 11.39
CA LYS A 209 12.44 -8.24 12.37
C LYS A 209 13.88 -8.18 11.85
N ALA A 210 14.34 -9.23 11.14
CA ALA A 210 15.67 -9.26 10.55
C ALA A 210 15.80 -8.30 9.35
N GLY A 211 14.71 -8.09 8.61
CA GLY A 211 14.62 -7.17 7.47
C GLY A 211 14.28 -5.74 7.86
N ARG A 212 14.48 -5.35 9.13
CA ARG A 212 14.33 -3.95 9.55
C ARG A 212 15.28 -3.08 8.78
N LEU A 213 14.76 -1.96 8.32
CA LEU A 213 15.50 -0.98 7.56
C LEU A 213 16.10 0.00 8.55
N GLU A 214 17.35 0.40 8.33
CA GLU A 214 17.97 1.42 9.17
C GLU A 214 17.10 2.69 9.13
N PRO A 215 16.72 3.25 10.29
CA PRO A 215 15.94 4.47 10.34
C PRO A 215 16.65 5.58 9.57
N GLU A 216 15.89 6.40 8.84
CA GLU A 216 16.47 7.64 8.34
C GLU A 216 16.79 8.57 9.51
N HIS A 217 17.72 9.50 9.34
CA HIS A 217 18.21 10.39 10.39
C HIS A 217 17.20 11.51 10.74
N TYR A 218 15.92 11.16 10.86
CA TYR A 218 14.81 12.03 11.24
C TYR A 218 14.26 11.65 12.62
N VAL A 219 13.85 12.65 13.41
CA VAL A 219 13.27 12.44 14.75
C VAL A 219 12.07 11.50 14.72
N ALA A 220 11.19 11.66 13.73
CA ALA A 220 9.98 10.87 13.59
C ALA A 220 10.28 9.36 13.37
N ASP A 221 11.36 9.05 12.67
CA ASP A 221 11.79 7.67 12.39
C ASP A 221 12.35 7.03 13.67
N ALA A 222 13.16 7.76 14.43
CA ALA A 222 13.64 7.30 15.74
C ALA A 222 12.50 7.06 16.73
N ILE A 223 11.48 7.93 16.75
CA ILE A 223 10.29 7.76 17.58
C ILE A 223 9.47 6.53 17.15
N ALA A 224 9.30 6.29 15.84
CA ALA A 224 8.60 5.11 15.34
C ALA A 224 9.31 3.81 15.72
N GLY A 225 10.64 3.75 15.54
CA GLY A 225 11.45 2.61 15.97
C GLY A 225 11.40 2.38 17.48
N ALA A 226 11.45 3.45 18.28
CA ALA A 226 11.28 3.35 19.73
C ALA A 226 9.87 2.88 20.13
N ALA A 227 8.83 3.32 19.43
CA ALA A 227 7.45 2.90 19.70
C ALA A 227 7.25 1.41 19.46
N GLU A 228 7.78 0.89 18.34
CA GLU A 228 7.77 -0.55 18.06
C GLU A 228 8.53 -1.32 19.15
N HIS A 229 9.74 -0.87 19.51
CA HIS A 229 10.58 -1.58 20.46
C HIS A 229 9.96 -1.63 21.86
N ILE A 230 9.42 -0.51 22.33
CA ILE A 230 8.74 -0.40 23.62
C ILE A 230 7.45 -1.23 23.62
N ALA A 231 6.68 -1.19 22.53
CA ALA A 231 5.46 -1.99 22.40
C ALA A 231 5.76 -3.49 22.52
N GLY A 232 6.79 -3.98 21.80
CA GLY A 232 7.23 -5.37 21.90
C GLY A 232 7.75 -5.74 23.29
N THR A 233 8.52 -4.86 23.93
CA THR A 233 9.09 -5.09 25.28
C THR A 233 8.02 -5.17 26.36
N LEU A 234 7.01 -4.30 26.28
CA LEU A 234 5.94 -4.22 27.28
C LEU A 234 4.77 -5.16 26.99
N GLY A 235 4.77 -5.85 25.84
CA GLY A 235 3.60 -6.59 25.37
C GLY A 235 2.39 -5.68 25.19
N ALA A 236 2.60 -4.48 24.62
CA ALA A 236 1.53 -3.52 24.44
C ALA A 236 0.44 -4.06 23.51
N SER A 237 -0.81 -3.87 23.92
CA SER A 237 -2.00 -4.31 23.17
C SER A 237 -2.22 -3.53 21.88
N ALA A 238 -1.69 -2.30 21.78
CA ALA A 238 -1.76 -1.46 20.60
C ALA A 238 -0.72 -0.33 20.62
N ILE A 239 -0.41 0.18 19.43
CA ILE A 239 0.30 1.45 19.22
C ILE A 239 -0.70 2.47 18.65
N VAL A 240 -1.00 3.53 19.42
CA VAL A 240 -1.84 4.65 18.97
C VAL A 240 -0.96 5.69 18.29
N ALA A 241 -1.14 5.87 16.99
CA ALA A 241 -0.36 6.78 16.17
C ALA A 241 -1.20 8.00 15.74
N TYR A 242 -1.01 9.13 16.41
CA TYR A 242 -1.65 10.38 16.01
C TYR A 242 -1.01 10.91 14.73
N THR A 243 -1.84 11.21 13.73
CA THR A 243 -1.38 11.67 12.43
C THR A 243 -2.36 12.61 11.74
N HIS A 244 -1.85 13.73 11.22
CA HIS A 244 -2.69 14.68 10.48
C HIS A 244 -2.90 14.23 9.03
N ALA A 245 -1.82 13.89 8.33
CA ALA A 245 -1.83 13.52 6.90
C ALA A 245 -1.35 12.09 6.62
N GLY A 246 -1.08 11.28 7.67
CA GLY A 246 -0.56 9.91 7.55
C GLY A 246 0.91 9.66 7.95
N PRO A 247 1.87 10.62 7.89
CA PRO A 247 3.30 10.31 8.04
C PRO A 247 3.72 9.59 9.33
N THR A 248 3.03 9.81 10.44
CA THR A 248 3.31 9.08 11.70
C THR A 248 2.91 7.61 11.58
N ALA A 249 1.68 7.36 11.12
CA ALA A 249 1.16 6.00 10.96
C ALA A 249 1.97 5.21 9.92
N LEU A 250 2.34 5.85 8.79
CA LEU A 250 3.22 5.26 7.78
C LEU A 250 4.57 4.81 8.37
N ARG A 251 5.21 5.67 9.17
CA ARG A 251 6.50 5.34 9.81
C ARG A 251 6.37 4.21 10.81
N VAL A 252 5.34 4.22 11.65
CA VAL A 252 5.09 3.12 12.61
C VAL A 252 4.83 1.82 11.85
N ALA A 253 4.02 1.85 10.79
CA ALA A 253 3.73 0.67 9.97
C ALA A 253 4.96 0.12 9.26
N ARG A 254 5.89 0.98 8.84
CA ARG A 254 7.17 0.59 8.23
C ARG A 254 8.00 -0.33 9.13
N GLU A 255 7.97 -0.08 10.45
CA GLU A 255 8.68 -0.89 11.46
C GLU A 255 8.08 -2.29 11.66
N ARG A 256 6.90 -2.56 11.07
CA ARG A 256 6.14 -3.82 11.18
C ARG A 256 5.97 -4.30 12.64
N PRO A 257 5.41 -3.46 13.54
CA PRO A 257 5.14 -3.87 14.91
C PRO A 257 4.16 -5.05 14.96
N PHE A 258 4.35 -5.95 15.92
CA PHE A 258 3.40 -7.04 16.16
C PHE A 258 2.13 -6.60 16.91
N SER A 259 2.19 -5.44 17.56
CA SER A 259 1.02 -4.79 18.16
C SER A 259 0.22 -4.08 17.06
N PRO A 260 -1.13 -4.17 17.06
CA PRO A 260 -2.01 -3.42 16.18
C PRO A 260 -1.70 -1.92 16.20
N ILE A 261 -1.81 -1.26 15.04
CA ILE A 261 -1.60 0.19 14.92
C ILE A 261 -2.97 0.87 14.82
N LEU A 262 -3.26 1.77 15.76
CA LEU A 262 -4.48 2.58 15.77
C LEU A 262 -4.12 3.98 15.27
N GLY A 263 -4.36 4.24 13.99
CA GLY A 263 -4.07 5.53 13.35
C GLY A 263 -5.15 6.55 13.66
N VAL A 264 -4.86 7.58 14.46
CA VAL A 264 -5.84 8.59 14.86
C VAL A 264 -5.62 9.89 14.10
N THR A 265 -6.63 10.38 13.40
CA THR A 265 -6.52 11.54 12.51
C THR A 265 -7.73 12.47 12.59
N PRO A 266 -7.59 13.80 12.37
CA PRO A 266 -8.73 14.71 12.43
C PRO A 266 -9.63 14.67 11.19
N THR A 267 -9.28 13.95 10.12
CA THR A 267 -10.03 13.96 8.86
C THR A 267 -10.38 12.58 8.35
N GLU A 268 -11.58 12.45 7.77
CA GLU A 268 -12.03 11.22 7.11
C GLU A 268 -11.15 10.85 5.91
N ILE A 269 -10.68 11.84 5.14
CA ILE A 269 -9.83 11.61 3.98
C ILE A 269 -8.53 10.91 4.39
N THR A 270 -7.85 11.37 5.45
CA THR A 270 -6.65 10.69 5.95
C THR A 270 -7.00 9.30 6.47
N ALA A 271 -8.12 9.12 7.18
CA ALA A 271 -8.52 7.82 7.69
C ALA A 271 -8.75 6.80 6.56
N ARG A 272 -9.44 7.20 5.48
CA ARG A 272 -9.65 6.37 4.29
C ARG A 272 -8.34 6.04 3.59
N ARG A 273 -7.41 7.00 3.46
CA ARG A 273 -6.08 6.74 2.88
C ARG A 273 -5.25 5.74 3.70
N LEU A 274 -5.34 5.81 5.03
CA LEU A 274 -4.64 4.90 5.93
C LEU A 274 -5.10 3.44 5.82
N THR A 275 -6.25 3.15 5.21
CA THR A 275 -6.70 1.77 4.97
C THR A 275 -5.78 0.97 4.05
N LEU A 276 -4.94 1.65 3.26
CA LEU A 276 -3.92 1.03 2.42
C LEU A 276 -2.62 0.70 3.18
N VAL A 277 -2.45 1.22 4.40
CA VAL A 277 -1.21 1.11 5.16
C VAL A 277 -1.23 -0.15 6.02
N TRP A 278 -0.17 -0.96 5.93
CA TRP A 278 -0.10 -2.24 6.64
C TRP A 278 -0.37 -2.11 8.14
N GLY A 279 -1.22 -2.98 8.66
CA GLY A 279 -1.49 -3.10 10.10
C GLY A 279 -2.22 -1.91 10.75
N VAL A 280 -2.61 -0.90 9.98
CA VAL A 280 -3.30 0.30 10.49
C VAL A 280 -4.81 0.12 10.48
N GLN A 281 -5.42 0.28 11.65
CA GLN A 281 -6.84 0.55 11.81
C GLN A 281 -7.02 2.06 12.05
N ALA A 282 -7.70 2.74 11.13
CA ALA A 282 -7.83 4.20 11.18
C ALA A 282 -9.07 4.65 11.97
N PHE A 283 -8.93 5.73 12.74
CA PHE A 283 -9.98 6.37 13.52
C PHE A 283 -9.97 7.88 13.29
N VAL A 284 -11.16 8.44 13.12
CA VAL A 284 -11.33 9.89 13.06
C VAL A 284 -11.51 10.42 14.49
N ALA A 285 -10.65 11.35 14.90
CA ALA A 285 -10.74 12.00 16.20
C ALA A 285 -12.03 12.83 16.27
N ASP A 286 -12.70 12.79 17.42
CA ASP A 286 -13.92 13.57 17.67
C ASP A 286 -13.61 15.09 17.59
N PRO A 287 -14.20 15.82 16.62
CA PRO A 287 -13.97 17.25 16.47
C PRO A 287 -14.41 18.07 17.69
N SER A 288 -15.33 17.55 18.51
CA SER A 288 -15.79 18.19 19.74
C SER A 288 -14.80 18.07 20.91
N ARG A 289 -13.83 17.14 20.80
CA ARG A 289 -12.78 16.89 21.80
C ARG A 289 -11.38 16.92 21.13
N PRO A 290 -10.95 18.09 20.62
CA PRO A 290 -9.66 18.19 19.95
C PRO A 290 -8.50 17.87 20.90
N VAL A 291 -7.50 17.16 20.39
CA VAL A 291 -6.28 16.87 21.13
C VAL A 291 -5.41 18.13 21.17
N GLN A 292 -5.39 18.79 22.32
CA GLN A 292 -4.69 20.08 22.53
C GLN A 292 -3.58 19.99 23.57
N ASN A 293 -3.58 18.93 24.38
CA ASN A 293 -2.62 18.73 25.45
C ASN A 293 -2.44 17.22 25.71
N THR A 294 -1.49 16.88 26.58
CA THR A 294 -1.17 15.49 26.91
C THR A 294 -2.35 14.72 27.53
N GLU A 295 -3.20 15.38 28.32
CA GLU A 295 -4.35 14.74 28.97
C GLU A 295 -5.43 14.33 27.96
N THR A 296 -5.80 15.24 27.07
CA THR A 296 -6.73 14.98 25.95
C THR A 296 -6.14 13.94 24.99
N MET A 297 -4.83 13.98 24.71
CA MET A 297 -4.15 12.96 23.91
C MET A 297 -4.26 11.56 24.52
N VAL A 298 -4.03 11.42 25.83
CA VAL A 298 -4.08 10.12 26.51
C VAL A 298 -5.51 9.60 26.63
N SER A 299 -6.45 10.45 27.02
CA SER A 299 -7.87 10.05 27.14
C SER A 299 -8.46 9.64 25.79
N THR A 300 -8.22 10.40 24.71
CA THR A 300 -8.65 10.02 23.36
C THR A 300 -7.99 8.72 22.87
N ALA A 301 -6.71 8.50 23.21
CA ALA A 301 -6.02 7.26 22.84
C ALA A 301 -6.63 6.03 23.53
N ILE A 302 -7.00 6.17 24.81
CA ILE A 302 -7.70 5.12 25.57
C ILE A 302 -9.09 4.85 24.98
N ASP A 303 -9.83 5.91 24.62
CA ASP A 303 -11.16 5.77 24.00
C ASP A 303 -11.08 5.01 22.67
N VAL A 304 -10.12 5.38 21.80
CA VAL A 304 -9.86 4.68 20.53
C VAL A 304 -9.39 3.23 20.76
N ALA A 305 -8.49 3.00 21.71
CA ALA A 305 -8.04 1.66 22.06
C ALA A 305 -9.22 0.75 22.45
N ARG A 306 -10.17 1.26 23.25
CA ARG A 306 -11.39 0.53 23.61
C ARG A 306 -12.29 0.28 22.40
N GLN A 307 -12.48 1.27 21.54
CA GLN A 307 -13.31 1.15 20.33
C GLN A 307 -12.73 0.16 19.30
N SER A 308 -11.41 -0.06 19.30
CA SER A 308 -10.76 -0.96 18.34
C SER A 308 -11.21 -2.42 18.45
N GLY A 309 -11.73 -2.84 19.61
CA GLY A 309 -12.02 -4.25 19.90
C GLY A 309 -10.76 -5.12 20.04
N ARG A 310 -9.57 -4.51 20.14
CA ARG A 310 -8.26 -5.19 20.23
C ARG A 310 -7.59 -5.07 21.60
N THR A 311 -8.20 -4.37 22.55
CA THR A 311 -7.63 -4.10 23.88
C THR A 311 -8.62 -4.41 24.99
N GLN A 312 -8.12 -4.68 26.19
CA GLN A 312 -8.87 -5.01 27.40
C GLN A 312 -8.54 -4.03 28.55
N PRO A 313 -9.42 -3.87 29.56
CA PRO A 313 -9.11 -3.11 30.76
C PRO A 313 -7.80 -3.59 31.41
N GLY A 314 -6.94 -2.65 31.82
CA GLY A 314 -5.63 -2.96 32.39
C GLY A 314 -4.51 -3.18 31.36
N ASP A 315 -4.80 -3.25 30.06
CA ASP A 315 -3.78 -3.38 29.01
C ASP A 315 -2.88 -2.15 28.92
N THR A 316 -1.66 -2.37 28.43
CA THR A 316 -0.72 -1.29 28.11
C THR A 316 -0.86 -0.89 26.63
N ILE A 317 -0.81 0.41 26.35
CA ILE A 317 -0.71 0.98 25.01
C ILE A 317 0.50 1.90 24.89
N VAL A 318 1.06 1.98 23.70
CA VAL A 318 2.09 2.97 23.34
C VAL A 318 1.44 4.05 22.48
N ILE A 319 1.70 5.31 22.79
CA ILE A 319 1.14 6.47 22.09
C ILE A 319 2.29 7.23 21.44
N THR A 320 2.16 7.55 20.15
CA THR A 320 3.05 8.45 19.44
C THR A 320 2.29 9.62 18.84
N ALA A 321 2.86 10.82 18.96
CA ALA A 321 2.27 12.07 18.48
C ALA A 321 3.33 13.09 18.10
N GLY A 322 2.90 14.16 17.41
CA GLY A 322 3.71 15.34 17.15
C GLY A 322 3.27 16.52 18.00
N MET A 323 4.24 17.19 18.62
CA MET A 323 4.05 18.44 19.38
C MET A 323 4.81 19.58 18.70
N PRO A 324 4.21 20.77 18.49
CA PRO A 324 2.85 21.16 18.89
C PRO A 324 1.76 20.38 18.14
N PHE A 325 0.63 20.14 18.83
CA PHE A 325 -0.50 19.39 18.28
C PHE A 325 -1.11 20.09 17.05
N GLY A 326 -1.62 19.29 16.12
CA GLY A 326 -2.26 19.79 14.89
C GLY A 326 -1.30 20.19 13.76
N VAL A 327 0.01 20.14 13.98
CA VAL A 327 1.02 20.43 12.94
C VAL A 327 1.48 19.13 12.28
N SER A 328 1.43 19.06 10.94
CA SER A 328 1.92 17.89 10.20
C SER A 328 3.46 17.81 10.25
N GLY A 329 4.01 16.60 10.34
CA GLY A 329 5.46 16.37 10.32
C GLY A 329 6.20 16.62 11.64
N SER A 330 5.50 16.91 12.74
CA SER A 330 6.11 17.23 14.04
C SER A 330 6.30 16.04 14.98
N THR A 331 6.17 14.79 14.50
CA THR A 331 6.26 13.57 15.34
C THR A 331 7.55 13.53 16.15
N ASN A 332 7.42 13.68 17.47
CA ASN A 332 8.55 13.83 18.39
C ASN A 332 8.25 13.32 19.80
N THR A 333 7.07 12.74 20.03
CA THR A 333 6.59 12.34 21.36
C THR A 333 6.23 10.88 21.39
N LEU A 334 6.61 10.21 22.48
CA LEU A 334 6.25 8.84 22.82
C LEU A 334 5.77 8.80 24.27
N ARG A 335 4.67 8.09 24.53
CA ARG A 335 4.14 7.88 25.88
C ARG A 335 3.58 6.48 26.05
N VAL A 336 3.82 5.87 27.20
CA VAL A 336 3.15 4.63 27.60
C VAL A 336 1.97 4.99 28.49
N ALA A 337 0.82 4.35 28.24
CA ALA A 337 -0.38 4.49 29.06
C ALA A 337 -0.98 3.11 29.35
N ARG A 338 -1.73 3.03 30.44
CA ARG A 338 -2.47 1.83 30.83
C ARG A 338 -3.95 2.13 30.74
N LEU A 339 -4.72 1.21 30.16
CA LEU A 339 -6.17 1.31 30.14
C LEU A 339 -6.67 1.20 31.60
N PRO A 340 -7.59 2.08 32.04
CA PRO A 340 -8.19 1.99 33.36
C PRO A 340 -8.79 0.60 33.60
N GLU A 341 -8.62 0.08 34.82
CA GLU A 341 -9.33 -1.12 35.28
C GLU A 341 -10.84 -0.85 35.32
N ALA A 342 -11.64 -1.91 35.19
CA ALA A 342 -13.10 -1.84 35.16
C ALA A 342 -13.69 -1.50 36.55
#